data_AF-A0A1E5SPZ2-F1
#
_entry.id   AF-A0A1E5SPZ2-F1
#
_cell.length_a   1.000
_cell.length_b   1.000
_cell.length_c   1.000
_cell.angle_alpha   90.00
_cell.angle_beta   90.00
_cell.angle_gamma   90.00
#
_symmetry.space_group_name_H-M   'P 1'
#
loop_
_entity.id
_entity.type
_entity.pdbx_description
1 polymer ?
#
loop_
_entity_poly.entity_id
_entity_poly.type
_entity_poly.pdbx_seq_one_letter_code
_entity_poly.pdbx_strand_id
1 'polypeptide(L)'
;MKDSDLIRDVIELFLVQYFDTIEMSGNVKSERLEDINYFSVNLTETGYEEDIDKIHQCLSKHLSNWVKVNGKVFDNYVALSNLTIEYLLPEKGGANQNQSKSITLFHVPDYYYANHLKKLKPLSPTRIWLLKTWYNTILRNTIIVSTLSITLILISIRINSLDPNFEVRLAKSFDYVNIASGIIASFALAFITSKVISLRSEKLNRTGKIKELSNQLTYFRSICSNFLDNYTYWSPSNKYYNAYQHANSIKDKITYEDYRYPNYDDDIKYAKYQSHYNRDVSNGVVTLILQMEMFTGRNFLNSGLSFTDFPPNYIYSLNEMENFILFHDSNEIWYCSSQMKIFPEKFISSHATNEILKDINRIYPDREENTLTSELFERLSLDFQYRVIPELFRLIRLNESKLPLTMNYFVSMFILLLAFGIIVPTITYIFLQGIYSFLSVFIVIGIITHILLSLKPILNTENSLNRSVDYY
;
A
#
# COMPACT_ATOMS: atom_id res chain seq x y z
N MET A 1 -9.79 -21.62 11.68
CA MET A 1 -8.59 -21.83 12.51
C MET A 1 -7.94 -20.48 12.64
N LYS A 2 -7.59 -20.01 13.84
CA LYS A 2 -6.97 -18.69 13.98
C LYS A 2 -5.52 -18.78 13.50
N ASP A 3 -4.96 -17.70 12.93
CA ASP A 3 -3.57 -17.67 12.42
C ASP A 3 -2.54 -18.14 13.48
N SER A 4 -2.83 -17.89 14.75
CA SER A 4 -2.07 -18.35 15.91
C SER A 4 -2.07 -19.88 16.08
N ASP A 5 -3.18 -20.54 15.78
CA ASP A 5 -3.32 -21.99 15.90
C ASP A 5 -2.47 -22.69 14.82
N LEU A 6 -2.44 -22.12 13.61
CA LEU A 6 -1.58 -22.61 12.50
C LEU A 6 -0.09 -22.54 12.84
N ILE A 7 0.36 -21.43 13.43
CA ILE A 7 1.77 -21.24 13.81
C ILE A 7 2.14 -22.19 14.95
N ARG A 8 1.23 -22.35 15.92
CA ARG A 8 1.38 -23.32 16.99
C ARG A 8 1.57 -24.73 16.43
N ASP A 9 0.68 -25.17 15.52
CA ASP A 9 0.74 -26.50 14.92
C ASP A 9 2.08 -26.74 14.21
N VAL A 10 2.65 -25.72 13.56
CA VAL A 10 3.92 -25.83 12.85
C VAL A 10 5.11 -25.92 13.81
N ILE A 11 5.10 -25.13 14.88
CA ILE A 11 6.11 -25.21 15.93
C ILE A 11 6.06 -26.60 16.57
N GLU A 12 4.86 -27.10 16.87
CA GLU A 12 4.64 -28.42 17.44
C GLU A 12 5.12 -29.53 16.49
N LEU A 13 4.79 -29.44 15.20
CA LEU A 13 5.20 -30.43 14.20
C LEU A 13 6.72 -30.45 13.97
N PHE A 14 7.38 -29.29 13.99
CA PHE A 14 8.84 -29.21 13.99
C PHE A 14 9.43 -29.81 15.26
N LEU A 15 8.92 -29.47 16.44
CA LEU A 15 9.50 -29.95 17.70
C LEU A 15 9.28 -31.45 17.90
N VAL A 16 8.11 -31.99 17.58
CA VAL A 16 7.80 -33.43 17.63
C VAL A 16 8.68 -34.23 16.65
N GLN A 17 9.07 -33.64 15.52
CA GLN A 17 9.98 -34.29 14.58
C GLN A 17 11.41 -34.44 15.12
N TYR A 18 11.79 -33.65 16.13
CA TYR A 18 13.16 -33.59 16.64
C TYR A 18 13.29 -33.95 18.15
N PHE A 19 12.20 -33.94 18.92
CA PHE A 19 12.19 -34.14 20.37
C PHE A 19 10.96 -34.95 20.83
N ASP A 20 11.12 -35.79 21.86
CA ASP A 20 10.12 -36.79 22.28
C ASP A 20 9.12 -36.29 23.35
N THR A 21 9.36 -35.16 24.03
CA THR A 21 8.47 -34.62 25.08
C THR A 21 8.32 -33.09 25.02
N ILE A 22 7.08 -32.59 25.12
CA ILE A 22 6.75 -31.15 25.08
C ILE A 22 5.68 -30.83 26.14
N GLU A 23 5.90 -29.79 26.95
CA GLU A 23 4.87 -29.21 27.84
C GLU A 23 4.53 -27.78 27.40
N MET A 24 3.24 -27.46 27.30
CA MET A 24 2.76 -26.15 26.90
C MET A 24 1.86 -25.54 27.98
N SER A 25 2.02 -24.25 28.28
CA SER A 25 1.07 -23.50 29.12
C SER A 25 0.77 -22.11 28.52
N GLY A 26 -0.52 -21.73 28.50
CA GLY A 26 -0.99 -20.44 27.99
C GLY A 26 -2.43 -20.46 27.44
N ASN A 27 -3.10 -19.31 27.43
CA ASN A 27 -4.44 -19.13 26.84
C ASN A 27 -4.35 -18.32 25.53
N VAL A 28 -5.01 -18.79 24.47
CA VAL A 28 -5.11 -18.10 23.17
C VAL A 28 -6.42 -17.31 23.12
N LYS A 29 -6.34 -15.98 23.06
CA LYS A 29 -7.48 -15.12 22.65
C LYS A 29 -7.05 -14.24 21.49
N SER A 30 -7.72 -14.37 20.34
CA SER A 30 -7.55 -13.44 19.22
C SER A 30 -8.50 -12.26 19.40
N GLU A 31 -7.99 -11.18 19.97
CA GLU A 31 -8.39 -9.82 19.63
C GLU A 31 -7.12 -9.04 19.29
N ARG A 32 -7.26 -7.91 18.59
CA ARG A 32 -6.13 -7.02 18.27
C ARG A 32 -5.36 -6.73 19.57
N LEU A 33 -4.09 -7.15 19.61
CA LEU A 33 -3.15 -7.12 20.74
C LEU A 33 -3.41 -8.19 21.82
N GLU A 34 -2.65 -9.29 21.78
CA GLU A 34 -1.65 -9.69 22.80
C GLU A 34 -0.95 -11.01 22.39
N ASP A 35 0.36 -11.08 22.67
CA ASP A 35 1.37 -11.99 22.13
C ASP A 35 1.29 -13.48 22.55
N ILE A 36 1.88 -14.37 21.75
CA ILE A 36 2.23 -15.73 22.19
C ILE A 36 3.46 -15.64 23.08
N ASN A 37 3.26 -15.65 24.40
CA ASN A 37 4.32 -15.26 25.32
C ASN A 37 5.26 -16.38 25.78
N TYR A 38 4.99 -17.67 25.49
CA TYR A 38 5.78 -18.75 26.09
C TYR A 38 5.65 -20.12 25.40
N PHE A 39 6.78 -20.77 25.12
CA PHE A 39 6.90 -22.20 24.79
C PHE A 39 8.01 -22.83 25.64
N SER A 40 7.83 -24.06 26.13
CA SER A 40 8.87 -24.81 26.83
C SER A 40 9.20 -26.09 26.06
N VAL A 41 10.50 -26.35 25.88
CA VAL A 41 11.03 -27.54 25.20
C VAL A 41 11.82 -28.34 26.22
N ASN A 42 11.38 -29.56 26.51
CA ASN A 42 12.05 -30.41 27.49
C ASN A 42 13.17 -31.23 26.81
N LEU A 43 14.42 -30.93 27.14
CA LEU A 43 15.59 -31.61 26.58
C LEU A 43 16.20 -32.62 27.56
N THR A 44 15.65 -32.78 28.77
CA THR A 44 16.25 -33.58 29.86
C THR A 44 16.47 -35.05 29.52
N GLU A 45 15.66 -35.62 28.63
CA GLU A 45 15.70 -37.05 28.27
C GLU A 45 16.44 -37.35 26.96
N THR A 46 16.84 -36.31 26.20
CA THR A 46 17.25 -36.47 24.79
C THR A 46 18.75 -36.70 24.57
N GLY A 47 19.57 -36.66 25.63
CA GLY A 47 21.03 -36.83 25.52
C GLY A 47 21.72 -35.79 24.64
N TYR A 48 21.05 -34.65 24.38
CA TYR A 48 21.50 -33.62 23.44
C TYR A 48 22.58 -32.74 24.10
N GLU A 49 23.78 -33.28 24.24
CA GLU A 49 24.97 -32.53 24.59
C GLU A 49 25.53 -31.84 23.34
N GLU A 50 25.00 -30.66 23.02
CA GLU A 50 25.73 -29.48 22.52
C GLU A 50 24.87 -28.53 21.66
N ASP A 51 24.92 -27.26 22.09
CA ASP A 51 24.60 -26.03 21.36
C ASP A 51 23.12 -25.65 21.16
N ILE A 52 22.51 -25.15 22.24
CA ILE A 52 21.18 -24.51 22.25
C ILE A 52 21.10 -23.38 21.21
N ASP A 53 22.19 -22.68 20.91
CA ASP A 53 22.21 -21.67 19.83
C ASP A 53 21.94 -22.31 18.46
N LYS A 54 22.50 -23.49 18.20
CA LYS A 54 22.27 -24.22 16.96
C LYS A 54 20.85 -24.72 16.81
N ILE A 55 20.24 -25.23 17.90
CA ILE A 55 18.82 -25.62 17.93
C ILE A 55 17.93 -24.40 17.68
N HIS A 56 18.18 -23.31 18.39
CA HIS A 56 17.44 -22.07 18.26
C HIS A 56 17.54 -21.52 16.82
N GLN A 57 18.74 -21.47 16.25
CA GLN A 57 18.96 -21.06 14.85
C GLN A 57 18.22 -21.97 13.84
N CYS A 58 18.22 -23.29 14.07
CA CYS A 58 17.54 -24.23 13.19
C CYS A 58 16.02 -24.03 13.20
N LEU A 59 15.44 -23.87 14.40
CA LEU A 59 14.02 -23.57 14.60
C LEU A 59 13.64 -22.22 14.00
N SER A 60 14.41 -21.15 14.26
CA SER A 60 14.17 -19.83 13.67
C SER A 60 14.20 -19.88 12.13
N LYS A 61 15.17 -20.61 11.56
CA LYS A 61 15.29 -20.80 10.11
C LYS A 61 14.13 -21.59 9.53
N HIS A 62 13.69 -22.65 10.20
CA HIS A 62 12.56 -23.47 9.76
C HIS A 62 11.26 -22.68 9.78
N LEU A 63 10.97 -21.97 10.88
CA LEU A 63 9.80 -21.10 10.99
C LEU A 63 9.82 -19.96 9.98
N SER A 64 10.97 -19.31 9.79
CA SER A 64 11.11 -18.25 8.76
C SER A 64 10.82 -18.79 7.35
N ASN A 65 11.34 -19.96 7.00
CA ASN A 65 11.10 -20.58 5.71
C ASN A 65 9.65 -21.02 5.55
N TRP A 66 9.05 -21.62 6.58
CA TRP A 66 7.65 -22.06 6.53
C TRP A 66 6.70 -20.87 6.37
N VAL A 67 6.91 -19.77 7.10
CA VAL A 67 6.15 -18.52 6.96
C VAL A 67 6.31 -17.94 5.55
N LYS A 68 7.51 -17.94 4.97
CA LYS A 68 7.74 -17.51 3.58
C LYS A 68 6.97 -18.35 2.55
N VAL A 69 6.87 -19.66 2.78
CA VAL A 69 6.20 -20.59 1.85
C VAL A 69 4.68 -20.51 1.99
N ASN A 70 4.17 -20.38 3.22
CA ASN A 70 2.74 -20.45 3.53
C ASN A 70 2.11 -19.08 3.82
N GLY A 71 2.84 -17.98 3.62
CA GLY A 71 2.41 -16.62 3.94
C GLY A 71 1.05 -16.20 3.36
N LYS A 72 0.62 -16.83 2.27
CA LYS A 72 -0.67 -16.59 1.60
C LYS A 72 -1.90 -17.13 2.35
N VAL A 73 -1.69 -17.96 3.38
CA VAL A 73 -2.76 -18.57 4.18
C VAL A 73 -3.22 -17.63 5.31
N PHE A 74 -2.41 -16.63 5.65
CA PHE A 74 -2.74 -15.64 6.68
C PHE A 74 -3.62 -14.53 6.10
N ASP A 75 -4.78 -14.31 6.72
CA ASP A 75 -5.74 -13.26 6.29
C ASP A 75 -5.28 -11.85 6.70
N ASN A 76 -4.37 -11.72 7.69
CA ASN A 76 -3.78 -10.46 8.16
C ASN A 76 -2.34 -10.64 8.67
N TYR A 77 -1.68 -9.51 8.94
CA TYR A 77 -0.32 -9.42 9.53
C TYR A 77 -0.12 -10.35 10.73
N VAL A 78 0.93 -11.17 10.66
CA VAL A 78 1.50 -11.88 11.81
C VAL A 78 2.82 -11.20 12.16
N ALA A 79 2.84 -10.38 13.21
CA ALA A 79 4.05 -10.20 13.98
C ALA A 79 4.02 -11.11 15.18
N LEU A 80 5.05 -11.92 15.31
CA LEU A 80 5.44 -12.47 16.60
C LEU A 80 6.61 -11.62 17.06
N SER A 81 6.27 -10.61 17.86
CA SER A 81 7.24 -9.63 18.33
C SER A 81 8.23 -10.27 19.30
N ASN A 82 7.76 -11.18 20.16
CA ASN A 82 8.56 -11.85 21.19
C ASN A 82 8.04 -13.26 21.51
N LEU A 83 8.41 -14.27 20.71
CA LEU A 83 8.16 -15.66 21.07
C LEU A 83 9.26 -16.18 21.98
N THR A 84 9.02 -16.29 23.29
CA THR A 84 10.01 -16.83 24.23
C THR A 84 9.97 -18.36 24.27
N ILE A 85 11.11 -18.99 24.03
CA ILE A 85 11.30 -20.44 24.09
C ILE A 85 12.22 -20.74 25.27
N GLU A 86 11.69 -21.41 26.28
CA GLU A 86 12.46 -21.98 27.39
C GLU A 86 12.92 -23.40 27.03
N TYR A 87 14.19 -23.68 27.23
CA TYR A 87 14.79 -25.00 27.06
C TYR A 87 15.05 -25.56 28.46
N LEU A 88 14.37 -26.64 28.83
CA LEU A 88 14.59 -27.33 30.10
C LEU A 88 15.76 -28.30 29.93
N LEU A 89 16.82 -28.10 30.74
CA LEU A 89 18.06 -28.87 30.65
C LEU A 89 18.20 -29.80 31.86
N PRO A 90 18.91 -30.95 31.73
CA PRO A 90 19.16 -31.83 32.86
C PRO A 90 19.99 -31.12 33.93
N GLU A 91 19.61 -31.29 35.20
CA GLU A 91 20.34 -30.69 36.32
C GLU A 91 21.79 -31.21 36.37
N LYS A 92 22.75 -30.28 36.46
CA LYS A 92 24.17 -30.59 36.55
C LYS A 92 24.73 -30.07 37.86
N GLY A 93 25.09 -30.98 38.76
CA GLY A 93 25.60 -30.62 40.09
C GLY A 93 24.57 -30.00 41.05
N GLY A 94 23.27 -30.30 40.85
CA GLY A 94 22.17 -29.77 41.68
C GLY A 94 21.76 -28.34 41.37
N ALA A 95 22.20 -27.78 40.23
CA ALA A 95 21.79 -26.47 39.75
C ALA A 95 20.94 -26.59 38.48
N ASN A 96 19.82 -25.84 38.45
CA ASN A 96 18.99 -25.68 37.27
C ASN A 96 19.78 -24.94 36.17
N GLN A 97 19.78 -25.48 34.95
CA GLN A 97 20.50 -24.91 33.80
C GLN A 97 19.58 -24.36 32.69
N ASN A 98 18.28 -24.22 32.94
CA ASN A 98 17.31 -23.75 31.95
C ASN A 98 17.76 -22.46 31.26
N GLN A 99 17.52 -22.40 29.95
CA GLN A 99 17.81 -21.22 29.14
C GLN A 99 16.57 -20.75 28.41
N SER A 100 16.34 -19.45 28.37
CA SER A 100 15.24 -18.85 27.59
C SER A 100 15.80 -18.02 26.44
N LYS A 101 15.29 -18.23 25.23
CA LYS A 101 15.66 -17.46 24.03
C LYS A 101 14.42 -17.02 23.28
N SER A 102 14.42 -15.79 22.78
CA SER A 102 13.28 -15.20 22.07
C SER A 102 13.49 -15.24 20.56
N ILE A 103 12.48 -15.71 19.82
CA ILE A 103 12.44 -15.61 18.36
C ILE A 103 11.53 -14.44 17.98
N THR A 104 12.07 -13.49 17.23
CA THR A 104 11.26 -12.47 16.57
C THR A 104 11.04 -12.87 15.12
N LEU A 105 9.79 -13.14 14.74
CA LEU A 105 9.43 -13.42 13.35
C LEU A 105 8.78 -12.17 12.76
N PHE A 106 9.54 -11.45 11.93
CA PHE A 106 9.02 -10.37 11.11
C PHE A 106 8.61 -10.92 9.73
N HIS A 107 7.32 -10.84 9.40
CA HIS A 107 6.87 -10.96 8.01
C HIS A 107 6.63 -9.56 7.46
N VAL A 108 7.34 -9.22 6.38
CA VAL A 108 7.17 -7.98 5.62
C VAL A 108 5.93 -8.11 4.71
N PRO A 109 4.97 -7.18 4.73
CA PRO A 109 3.75 -7.28 3.93
C PRO A 109 4.03 -7.32 2.41
N ASP A 110 3.15 -7.99 1.65
CA ASP A 110 3.24 -8.16 0.19
C ASP A 110 3.46 -6.86 -0.60
N TYR A 111 3.11 -5.70 -0.04
CA TYR A 111 3.31 -4.40 -0.69
C TYR A 111 4.79 -3.97 -0.75
N TYR A 112 5.66 -4.50 0.11
CA TYR A 112 7.10 -4.22 0.09
C TYR A 112 7.84 -5.04 -0.99
N TYR A 113 7.41 -6.28 -1.21
CA TYR A 113 7.89 -7.07 -2.35
C TYR A 113 7.47 -6.48 -3.71
N ALA A 114 6.40 -5.68 -3.75
CA ALA A 114 5.88 -5.08 -4.97
C ALA A 114 6.81 -3.98 -5.55
N ASN A 115 7.58 -3.26 -4.72
CA ASN A 115 8.44 -2.17 -5.20
C ASN A 115 9.83 -2.65 -5.67
N HIS A 116 10.38 -3.73 -5.08
CA HIS A 116 11.63 -4.33 -5.57
C HIS A 116 11.46 -5.22 -6.81
N LEU A 117 10.24 -5.68 -7.11
CA LEU A 117 9.89 -6.40 -8.33
C LEU A 117 9.35 -5.48 -9.45
N LYS A 118 9.79 -4.21 -9.49
CA LYS A 118 9.56 -3.30 -10.64
C LYS A 118 10.19 -3.80 -11.97
N LYS A 119 10.85 -4.96 -11.98
CA LYS A 119 11.08 -5.74 -13.20
C LYS A 119 10.18 -7.00 -13.20
N LEU A 120 9.04 -6.87 -13.89
CA LEU A 120 8.16 -7.93 -14.36
C LEU A 120 7.73 -8.98 -13.30
N LYS A 121 6.60 -8.73 -12.62
CA LYS A 121 5.71 -9.85 -12.26
C LYS A 121 4.25 -9.57 -12.67
N PRO A 122 3.58 -10.61 -13.19
CA PRO A 122 2.28 -10.49 -13.82
C PRO A 122 1.20 -10.21 -12.75
N LEU A 123 0.13 -9.55 -13.19
CA LEU A 123 -1.13 -9.42 -12.44
C LEU A 123 -1.49 -10.75 -11.75
N SER A 124 -2.06 -10.71 -10.52
CA SER A 124 -2.37 -11.95 -9.78
C SER A 124 -3.23 -12.91 -10.63
N PRO A 125 -3.14 -14.24 -10.45
CA PRO A 125 -3.86 -15.21 -11.29
C PRO A 125 -5.38 -14.97 -11.30
N THR A 126 -5.95 -14.54 -10.17
CA THR A 126 -7.37 -14.16 -10.03
C THR A 126 -7.68 -12.86 -10.76
N ARG A 127 -6.75 -11.91 -10.79
CA ARG A 127 -6.87 -10.62 -11.47
C ARG A 127 -6.70 -10.77 -12.98
N ILE A 128 -5.78 -11.62 -13.44
CA ILE A 128 -5.70 -12.06 -14.85
C ILE A 128 -6.96 -12.81 -15.20
N TRP A 129 -7.43 -13.72 -14.36
CA TRP A 129 -8.65 -14.47 -14.65
C TRP A 129 -9.87 -13.56 -14.73
N LEU A 130 -10.06 -12.60 -13.82
CA LEU A 130 -11.14 -11.61 -13.87
C LEU A 130 -11.02 -10.68 -15.07
N LEU A 131 -9.84 -10.09 -15.33
CA LEU A 131 -9.62 -9.23 -16.49
C LEU A 131 -9.74 -9.99 -17.81
N LYS A 132 -9.29 -11.24 -17.86
CA LYS A 132 -9.40 -12.13 -19.03
C LYS A 132 -10.83 -12.58 -19.22
N THR A 133 -11.59 -12.85 -18.15
CA THR A 133 -13.01 -13.19 -18.23
C THR A 133 -13.84 -11.97 -18.63
N TRP A 134 -13.51 -10.79 -18.11
CA TRP A 134 -14.11 -9.50 -18.48
C TRP A 134 -13.80 -9.15 -19.94
N TYR A 135 -12.53 -9.15 -20.32
CA TYR A 135 -12.07 -8.91 -21.69
C TYR A 135 -12.67 -9.95 -22.64
N ASN A 136 -12.69 -11.23 -22.29
CA ASN A 136 -13.31 -12.26 -23.11
C ASN A 136 -14.82 -12.10 -23.19
N THR A 137 -15.51 -11.65 -22.14
CA THR A 137 -16.97 -11.44 -22.17
C THR A 137 -17.31 -10.22 -23.02
N ILE A 138 -16.58 -9.11 -22.87
CA ILE A 138 -16.74 -7.92 -23.71
C ILE A 138 -16.38 -8.27 -25.16
N LEU A 139 -15.22 -8.86 -25.41
CA LEU A 139 -14.78 -9.25 -26.76
C LEU A 139 -15.76 -10.24 -27.39
N ARG A 140 -16.24 -11.24 -26.65
CA ARG A 140 -17.27 -12.17 -27.15
C ARG A 140 -18.54 -11.43 -27.51
N ASN A 141 -19.03 -10.54 -26.65
CA ASN A 141 -20.20 -9.73 -26.93
C ASN A 141 -19.96 -8.81 -28.14
N THR A 142 -18.78 -8.22 -28.29
CA THR A 142 -18.39 -7.39 -29.44
C THR A 142 -18.36 -8.21 -30.71
N ILE A 143 -17.80 -9.43 -30.69
CA ILE A 143 -17.78 -10.33 -31.84
C ILE A 143 -19.21 -10.69 -32.23
N ILE A 144 -20.03 -11.20 -31.31
CA ILE A 144 -21.43 -11.59 -31.56
C ILE A 144 -22.23 -10.43 -32.18
N VAL A 145 -22.08 -9.24 -31.59
CA VAL A 145 -22.75 -8.03 -32.07
C VAL A 145 -22.24 -7.62 -33.45
N SER A 146 -20.92 -7.67 -33.67
CA SER A 146 -20.33 -7.28 -34.96
C SER A 146 -20.74 -8.22 -36.08
N THR A 147 -20.74 -9.55 -35.85
CA THR A 147 -21.26 -10.51 -36.84
C THR A 147 -22.74 -10.29 -37.10
N LEU A 148 -23.55 -10.00 -36.06
CA LEU A 148 -24.97 -9.70 -36.24
C LEU A 148 -25.18 -8.44 -37.08
N SER A 149 -24.47 -7.35 -36.76
CA SER A 149 -24.55 -6.08 -37.50
C SER A 149 -24.11 -6.24 -38.95
N ILE A 150 -22.99 -6.93 -39.21
CA ILE A 150 -22.52 -7.20 -40.59
C ILE A 150 -23.52 -8.05 -41.36
N THR A 151 -24.09 -9.08 -40.73
CA THR A 151 -25.08 -9.95 -41.38
C THR A 151 -26.34 -9.16 -41.75
N LEU A 152 -26.83 -8.31 -40.85
CA LEU A 152 -27.97 -7.43 -41.10
C LEU A 152 -27.68 -6.45 -42.23
N ILE A 153 -26.49 -5.84 -42.27
CA ILE A 153 -26.06 -4.96 -43.36
C ILE A 153 -26.09 -5.69 -44.71
N LEU A 154 -25.52 -6.90 -44.79
CA LEU A 154 -25.48 -7.69 -46.02
C LEU A 154 -26.88 -8.08 -46.50
N ILE A 155 -27.77 -8.47 -45.57
CA ILE A 155 -29.17 -8.77 -45.86
C ILE A 155 -29.88 -7.51 -46.39
N SER A 156 -29.69 -6.37 -45.75
CA SER A 156 -30.31 -5.11 -46.17
C SER A 156 -29.85 -4.65 -47.55
N ILE A 157 -28.57 -4.77 -47.87
CA ILE A 157 -28.06 -4.48 -49.23
C ILE A 157 -28.73 -5.39 -50.26
N ARG A 158 -28.86 -6.68 -49.95
CA ARG A 158 -29.48 -7.66 -50.86
C ARG A 158 -30.97 -7.40 -51.05
N ILE A 159 -31.73 -7.11 -49.99
CA ILE A 159 -33.17 -6.84 -50.08
C ILE A 159 -33.44 -5.53 -50.81
N ASN A 160 -32.61 -4.50 -50.60
CA ASN A 160 -32.76 -3.23 -51.31
C ASN A 160 -32.64 -3.38 -52.84
N SER A 161 -31.83 -4.35 -53.31
CA SER A 161 -31.74 -4.66 -54.74
C SER A 161 -32.97 -5.39 -55.30
N LEU A 162 -33.81 -5.96 -54.44
CA LEU A 162 -34.97 -6.79 -54.79
C LEU A 162 -36.32 -6.06 -54.63
N ASP A 163 -36.42 -5.10 -53.70
CA ASP A 163 -37.65 -4.35 -53.43
C ASP A 163 -37.39 -2.83 -53.33
N PRO A 164 -37.81 -2.02 -54.31
CA PRO A 164 -37.62 -0.57 -54.30
C PRO A 164 -38.42 0.16 -53.21
N ASN A 165 -39.47 -0.45 -52.63
CA ASN A 165 -40.20 0.11 -51.50
C ASN A 165 -39.53 -0.15 -50.14
N PHE A 166 -38.46 -0.94 -50.12
CA PHE A 166 -37.72 -1.25 -48.90
C PHE A 166 -37.10 0.00 -48.27
N GLU A 167 -36.58 0.92 -49.08
CA GLU A 167 -35.97 2.18 -48.63
C GLU A 167 -36.93 3.04 -47.80
N VAL A 168 -38.20 3.13 -48.21
CA VAL A 168 -39.24 3.89 -47.49
C VAL A 168 -39.59 3.24 -46.15
N ARG A 169 -39.62 1.91 -46.07
CA ARG A 169 -39.86 1.19 -44.79
C ARG A 169 -38.67 1.33 -43.86
N LEU A 170 -37.45 1.27 -44.40
CA LEU A 170 -36.21 1.41 -43.65
C LEU A 170 -36.04 2.83 -43.10
N ALA A 171 -36.45 3.86 -43.85
CA ALA A 171 -36.47 5.25 -43.42
C ALA A 171 -37.38 5.47 -42.20
N LYS A 172 -38.54 4.80 -42.11
CA LYS A 172 -39.37 4.85 -40.90
C LYS A 172 -38.70 4.15 -39.70
N SER A 173 -37.99 3.06 -39.93
CA SER A 173 -37.22 2.37 -38.87
C SER A 173 -36.05 3.20 -38.37
N PHE A 174 -35.44 4.02 -39.22
CA PHE A 174 -34.37 4.96 -38.87
C PHE A 174 -34.80 5.95 -37.79
N ASP A 175 -35.99 6.53 -37.91
CA ASP A 175 -36.52 7.48 -36.92
C ASP A 175 -36.64 6.84 -35.53
N TYR A 176 -37.15 5.60 -35.45
CA TYR A 176 -37.26 4.88 -34.18
C TYR A 176 -35.90 4.55 -33.56
N VAL A 177 -34.91 4.16 -34.38
CA VAL A 177 -33.56 3.85 -33.88
C VAL A 177 -32.84 5.10 -33.42
N ASN A 178 -33.01 6.24 -34.10
CA ASN A 178 -32.45 7.51 -33.66
C ASN A 178 -33.08 8.00 -32.35
N ILE A 179 -34.39 7.88 -32.21
CA ILE A 179 -35.08 8.19 -30.95
C ILE A 179 -34.55 7.30 -29.82
N ALA A 180 -34.45 5.98 -30.06
CA ALA A 180 -33.92 5.04 -29.06
C ALA A 180 -32.45 5.33 -28.70
N SER A 181 -31.62 5.64 -29.68
CA SER A 181 -30.22 6.03 -29.50
C SER A 181 -30.12 7.30 -28.67
N GLY A 182 -30.93 8.32 -28.96
CA GLY A 182 -31.00 9.57 -28.21
C GLY A 182 -31.38 9.34 -26.75
N ILE A 183 -32.40 8.50 -26.50
CA ILE A 183 -32.81 8.12 -25.15
C ILE A 183 -31.67 7.42 -24.41
N ILE A 184 -31.03 6.41 -25.01
CA ILE A 184 -29.94 5.65 -24.36
C ILE A 184 -28.71 6.53 -24.14
N ALA A 185 -28.34 7.36 -25.11
CA ALA A 185 -27.27 8.34 -24.97
C ALA A 185 -27.55 9.33 -23.84
N SER A 186 -28.80 9.78 -23.66
CA SER A 186 -29.20 10.65 -22.55
C SER A 186 -29.05 9.96 -21.19
N PHE A 187 -29.40 8.66 -21.10
CA PHE A 187 -29.19 7.86 -19.91
C PHE A 187 -27.71 7.67 -19.61
N ALA A 188 -26.90 7.37 -20.63
CA ALA A 188 -25.45 7.23 -20.48
C ALA A 188 -24.83 8.55 -19.99
N LEU A 189 -25.22 9.68 -20.56
CA LEU A 189 -24.76 11.00 -20.14
C LEU A 189 -25.17 11.32 -18.69
N ALA A 190 -26.43 11.05 -18.33
CA ALA A 190 -26.93 11.25 -16.98
C ALA A 190 -26.17 10.39 -15.96
N PHE A 191 -25.89 9.13 -16.30
CA PHE A 191 -25.08 8.23 -15.48
C PHE A 191 -23.64 8.74 -15.32
N ILE A 192 -22.97 9.09 -16.42
CA ILE A 192 -21.60 9.65 -16.39
C ILE A 192 -21.58 10.90 -15.51
N THR A 193 -22.53 11.82 -15.70
CA THR A 193 -22.62 13.07 -14.93
C THR A 193 -22.83 12.79 -13.45
N SER A 194 -23.77 11.93 -13.10
CA SER A 194 -24.03 11.52 -11.72
C SER A 194 -22.80 10.88 -11.06
N LYS A 195 -22.11 9.99 -11.78
CA LYS A 195 -20.90 9.34 -11.28
C LYS A 195 -19.74 10.32 -11.11
N VAL A 196 -19.56 11.27 -12.03
CA VAL A 196 -18.55 12.34 -11.89
C VAL A 196 -18.84 13.20 -10.67
N ILE A 197 -20.10 13.59 -10.44
CA ILE A 197 -20.50 14.36 -9.27
C ILE A 197 -20.25 13.57 -7.99
N SER A 198 -20.64 12.29 -7.96
CA SER A 198 -20.41 11.38 -6.82
C SER A 198 -18.92 11.23 -6.51
N LEU A 199 -18.09 10.92 -7.52
CA LEU A 199 -16.64 10.82 -7.35
C LEU A 199 -16.02 12.12 -6.86
N ARG A 200 -16.44 13.27 -7.43
CA ARG A 200 -15.97 14.59 -6.98
C ARG A 200 -16.36 14.84 -5.53
N SER A 201 -17.59 14.54 -5.15
CA SER A 201 -18.09 14.68 -3.78
C SER A 201 -17.27 13.83 -2.80
N GLU A 202 -17.01 12.57 -3.15
CA GLU A 202 -16.16 11.71 -2.33
C GLU A 202 -14.72 12.22 -2.22
N LYS A 203 -14.13 12.71 -3.32
CA LYS A 203 -12.79 13.31 -3.33
C LYS A 203 -12.74 14.56 -2.44
N LEU A 204 -13.76 15.42 -2.50
CA LEU A 204 -13.88 16.59 -1.64
C LEU A 204 -14.00 16.20 -0.17
N ASN A 205 -14.82 15.20 0.16
CA ASN A 205 -14.97 14.69 1.52
C ASN A 205 -13.65 14.12 2.08
N ARG A 206 -12.86 13.44 1.25
CA ARG A 206 -11.52 12.93 1.64
C ARG A 206 -10.47 14.04 1.78
N THR A 207 -10.60 15.12 1.01
CA THR A 207 -9.60 16.22 0.95
C THR A 207 -9.42 16.90 2.31
N GLY A 208 -10.48 17.05 3.10
CA GLY A 208 -10.37 17.59 4.46
C GLY A 208 -9.42 16.77 5.33
N LYS A 209 -9.63 15.45 5.37
CA LYS A 209 -8.77 14.54 6.15
C LYS A 209 -7.34 14.45 5.60
N ILE A 210 -7.19 14.47 4.27
CA ILE A 210 -5.87 14.51 3.63
C ILE A 210 -5.09 15.76 4.06
N LYS A 211 -5.73 16.93 4.08
CA LYS A 211 -5.09 18.18 4.52
C LYS A 211 -4.70 18.12 5.99
N GLU A 212 -5.57 17.62 6.86
CA GLU A 212 -5.29 17.44 8.28
C GLU A 212 -4.05 16.56 8.50
N LEU A 213 -4.04 15.36 7.92
CA LEU A 213 -2.93 14.41 8.05
C LEU A 213 -1.64 14.93 7.39
N SER A 214 -1.75 15.65 6.27
CA SER A 214 -0.59 16.29 5.62
C SER A 214 0.02 17.37 6.51
N ASN A 215 -0.80 18.21 7.13
CA ASN A 215 -0.32 19.22 8.08
C ASN A 215 0.36 18.54 9.29
N GLN A 216 -0.22 17.45 9.82
CA GLN A 216 0.42 16.66 10.88
C GLN A 216 1.81 16.13 10.46
N LEU A 217 1.94 15.60 9.25
CA LEU A 217 3.24 15.16 8.72
C LEU A 217 4.24 16.32 8.59
N THR A 218 3.79 17.50 8.16
CA THR A 218 4.65 18.70 8.11
C THR A 218 5.12 19.11 9.50
N TYR A 219 4.25 19.08 10.51
CA TYR A 219 4.64 19.35 11.91
C TYR A 219 5.62 18.30 12.44
N PHE A 220 5.42 17.02 12.11
CA PHE A 220 6.37 15.97 12.49
C PHE A 220 7.77 16.17 11.87
N ARG A 221 7.83 16.64 10.62
CA ARG A 221 9.09 17.00 9.97
C ARG A 221 9.76 18.19 10.65
N SER A 222 8.98 19.20 11.05
CA SER A 222 9.47 20.34 11.85
C SER A 222 10.03 19.87 13.21
N ILE A 223 9.34 18.95 13.88
CA ILE A 223 9.81 18.31 15.12
C ILE A 223 11.16 17.61 14.90
N CYS A 224 11.30 16.83 13.82
CA CYS A 224 12.57 16.17 13.49
C CYS A 224 13.70 17.20 13.28
N SER A 225 13.43 18.31 12.58
CA SER A 225 14.44 19.35 12.38
C SER A 225 14.86 20.03 13.67
N ASN A 226 13.89 20.48 14.47
CA ASN A 226 14.18 21.12 15.75
C ASN A 226 14.94 20.18 16.69
N PHE A 227 14.72 18.87 16.59
CA PHE A 227 15.48 17.89 17.36
C PHE A 227 16.93 17.74 16.89
N LEU A 228 17.16 17.74 15.57
CA LEU A 228 18.50 17.70 14.98
C LEU A 228 19.32 18.95 15.36
N ASP A 229 18.67 20.11 15.44
CA ASP A 229 19.27 21.40 15.79
C ASP A 229 19.35 21.66 17.31
N ASN A 230 18.97 20.67 18.14
CA ASN A 230 18.98 20.83 19.59
C ASN A 230 20.41 20.72 20.16
N TYR A 231 21.14 21.84 20.15
CA TYR A 231 22.51 21.94 20.70
C TYR A 231 22.60 21.65 22.20
N THR A 232 21.51 21.83 22.97
CA THR A 232 21.48 21.51 24.40
C THR A 232 21.57 19.99 24.60
N TYR A 233 20.82 19.23 23.81
CA TYR A 233 20.83 17.77 23.86
C TYR A 233 22.09 17.19 23.20
N TRP A 234 22.43 17.66 21.99
CA TRP A 234 23.64 17.24 21.25
C TRP A 234 24.88 18.04 21.65
N SER A 235 25.10 18.22 22.95
CA SER A 235 26.28 18.90 23.47
C SER A 235 27.49 17.94 23.55
N PRO A 236 28.74 18.44 23.56
CA PRO A 236 29.94 17.61 23.74
C PRO A 236 29.94 16.75 25.01
N SER A 237 29.14 17.13 26.01
CA SER A 237 28.90 16.36 27.23
C SER A 237 27.99 15.12 27.03
N ASN A 238 27.26 15.03 25.94
CA ASN A 238 26.41 13.87 25.64
C ASN A 238 27.27 12.69 25.19
N LYS A 239 27.08 11.51 25.81
CA LYS A 239 27.79 10.27 25.46
C LYS A 239 27.67 9.85 23.99
N TYR A 240 26.64 10.32 23.28
CA TYR A 240 26.39 10.02 21.87
C TYR A 240 26.83 11.14 20.91
N TYR A 241 27.49 12.18 21.41
CA TYR A 241 27.91 13.33 20.60
C TYR A 241 28.79 12.95 19.40
N ASN A 242 29.73 12.02 19.58
CA ASN A 242 30.60 11.57 18.48
C ASN A 242 29.80 10.89 17.35
N ALA A 243 28.74 10.13 17.70
CA ALA A 243 27.87 9.51 16.71
C ALA A 243 27.02 10.56 15.96
N TYR A 244 26.52 11.57 16.68
CA TYR A 244 25.82 12.72 16.08
C TYR A 244 26.73 13.50 15.12
N GLN A 245 27.96 13.83 15.53
CA GLN A 245 28.93 14.51 14.65
C GLN A 245 29.27 13.67 13.41
N HIS A 246 29.50 12.37 13.59
CA HIS A 246 29.77 11.45 12.48
C HIS A 246 28.60 11.46 11.48
N ALA A 247 27.37 11.28 11.95
CA ALA A 247 26.17 11.31 11.13
C ALA A 247 26.03 12.63 10.35
N ASN A 248 26.25 13.77 11.01
CA ASN A 248 26.23 15.09 10.36
C ASN A 248 27.31 15.24 9.27
N SER A 249 28.45 14.56 9.37
CA SER A 249 29.52 14.61 8.36
C SER A 249 29.26 13.76 7.11
N ILE A 250 28.31 12.82 7.19
CA ILE A 250 27.99 11.86 6.12
C ILE A 250 26.58 12.03 5.55
N LYS A 251 25.70 12.83 6.16
CA LYS A 251 24.29 12.95 5.76
C LYS A 251 24.04 13.34 4.31
N ASP A 252 24.96 14.10 3.70
CA ASP A 252 24.87 14.50 2.29
C ASP A 252 25.49 13.45 1.33
N LYS A 253 26.16 12.43 1.86
CA LYS A 253 26.93 11.44 1.10
C LYS A 253 26.23 10.07 1.05
N ILE A 254 25.44 9.74 2.07
CA ILE A 254 24.72 8.48 2.18
C ILE A 254 23.28 8.70 2.66
N THR A 255 22.33 7.98 2.06
CA THR A 255 20.92 8.05 2.46
C THR A 255 20.68 7.16 3.68
N TYR A 256 19.59 7.43 4.41
CA TYR A 256 19.11 6.55 5.47
C TYR A 256 18.97 5.09 4.99
N GLU A 257 18.35 4.89 3.82
CA GLU A 257 18.13 3.58 3.23
C GLU A 257 19.44 2.84 2.94
N ASP A 258 20.40 3.51 2.28
CA ASP A 258 21.72 2.94 1.98
C ASP A 258 22.49 2.57 3.25
N TYR A 259 22.31 3.32 4.35
CA TYR A 259 22.99 3.07 5.63
C TYR A 259 22.33 1.94 6.42
N ARG A 260 21.00 1.89 6.46
CA ARG A 260 20.22 0.91 7.24
C ARG A 260 20.12 -0.44 6.53
N TYR A 261 19.97 -0.43 5.21
CA TYR A 261 19.77 -1.61 4.37
C TYR A 261 20.85 -1.68 3.29
N PRO A 262 22.12 -1.90 3.67
CA PRO A 262 23.21 -1.97 2.71
C PRO A 262 22.98 -3.09 1.70
N ASN A 263 23.17 -2.79 0.42
CA ASN A 263 23.04 -3.78 -0.64
C ASN A 263 24.33 -4.61 -0.77
N TYR A 264 24.38 -5.77 -0.12
CA TYR A 264 25.53 -6.67 -0.14
C TYR A 264 25.80 -7.32 -1.51
N ASP A 265 24.84 -7.29 -2.43
CA ASP A 265 24.96 -7.90 -3.76
C ASP A 265 25.51 -6.91 -4.82
N ASP A 266 25.64 -5.63 -4.47
CA ASP A 266 26.14 -4.57 -5.35
C ASP A 266 27.42 -3.98 -4.75
N ASP A 267 28.57 -4.38 -5.31
CA ASP A 267 29.90 -4.00 -4.82
C ASP A 267 30.08 -2.48 -4.70
N ILE A 268 29.48 -1.69 -5.60
CA ILE A 268 29.61 -0.23 -5.60
C ILE A 268 28.80 0.36 -4.43
N LYS A 269 27.56 -0.10 -4.25
CA LYS A 269 26.71 0.36 -3.14
C LYS A 269 27.24 -0.11 -1.80
N TYR A 270 27.75 -1.33 -1.71
CA TYR A 270 28.35 -1.85 -0.49
C TYR A 270 29.64 -1.12 -0.12
N ALA A 271 30.51 -0.83 -1.10
CA ALA A 271 31.70 -0.02 -0.87
C ALA A 271 31.36 1.40 -0.37
N LYS A 272 30.31 2.01 -0.93
CA LYS A 272 29.78 3.30 -0.45
C LYS A 272 29.37 3.23 1.02
N TYR A 273 28.60 2.21 1.42
CA TYR A 273 28.26 1.97 2.82
C TYR A 273 29.51 1.81 3.70
N GLN A 274 30.43 0.93 3.31
CA GLN A 274 31.65 0.66 4.09
C GLN A 274 32.50 1.93 4.28
N SER A 275 32.58 2.81 3.28
CA SER A 275 33.35 4.06 3.36
C SER A 275 32.81 5.07 4.38
N HIS A 276 31.56 4.91 4.81
CA HIS A 276 30.88 5.80 5.76
C HIS A 276 30.52 5.10 7.09
N TYR A 277 30.68 3.78 7.15
CA TYR A 277 30.46 3.00 8.35
C TYR A 277 31.61 3.19 9.35
N ASN A 278 31.28 3.53 10.59
CA ASN A 278 32.26 3.73 11.65
C ASN A 278 31.91 2.84 12.86
N ARG A 279 32.82 1.94 13.21
CA ARG A 279 32.65 0.98 14.31
C ARG A 279 32.81 1.61 15.69
N ASP A 280 33.45 2.76 15.78
CA ASP A 280 33.78 3.43 17.03
C ASP A 280 32.64 4.32 17.54
N VAL A 281 31.56 4.45 16.77
CA VAL A 281 30.39 5.26 17.11
C VAL A 281 29.11 4.43 17.17
N SER A 282 28.12 4.93 17.90
CA SER A 282 26.82 4.27 18.04
C SER A 282 26.05 4.28 16.72
N ASN A 283 25.98 3.14 16.05
CA ASN A 283 25.26 2.99 14.78
C ASN A 283 23.77 3.29 14.88
N GLY A 284 23.12 2.96 16.00
CA GLY A 284 21.70 3.29 16.21
C GLY A 284 21.47 4.80 16.21
N VAL A 285 22.38 5.57 16.82
CA VAL A 285 22.32 7.04 16.81
C VAL A 285 22.60 7.59 15.41
N VAL A 286 23.59 7.04 14.68
CA VAL A 286 23.85 7.47 13.30
C VAL A 286 22.61 7.24 12.42
N THR A 287 21.99 6.08 12.57
CA THR A 287 20.79 5.67 11.83
C THR A 287 19.58 6.55 12.17
N LEU A 288 19.39 6.90 13.45
CA LEU A 288 18.38 7.87 13.91
C LEU A 288 18.56 9.24 13.24
N ILE A 289 19.78 9.79 13.25
CA ILE A 289 20.05 11.10 12.67
C ILE A 289 19.79 11.09 11.17
N LEU A 290 20.26 10.08 10.46
CA LEU A 290 19.99 9.93 9.02
C LEU A 290 18.48 9.79 8.73
N GLN A 291 17.73 9.08 9.59
CA GLN A 291 16.28 8.99 9.47
C GLN A 291 15.59 10.34 9.70
N MET A 292 16.01 11.11 10.70
CA MET A 292 15.45 12.45 10.92
C MET A 292 15.80 13.41 9.78
N GLU A 293 17.02 13.32 9.24
CA GLU A 293 17.45 14.08 8.06
C GLU A 293 16.65 13.71 6.80
N MET A 294 16.24 12.44 6.68
CA MET A 294 15.30 12.00 5.64
C MET A 294 13.99 12.81 5.70
N PHE A 295 13.48 13.14 6.90
CA PHE A 295 12.27 13.97 7.03
C PHE A 295 12.51 15.45 6.71
N THR A 296 13.71 15.98 6.93
CA THR A 296 13.98 17.43 6.84
C THR A 296 14.62 17.86 5.52
N GLY A 297 15.26 16.93 4.81
CA GLY A 297 16.07 17.20 3.62
C GLY A 297 15.30 17.78 2.44
N ARG A 298 15.85 18.84 1.82
CA ARG A 298 15.32 19.47 0.59
C ARG A 298 15.30 18.53 -0.62
N ASN A 299 16.27 17.63 -0.69
CA ASN A 299 16.42 16.66 -1.79
C ASN A 299 15.53 15.42 -1.62
N PHE A 300 14.90 15.26 -0.45
CA PHE A 300 14.07 14.11 -0.16
C PHE A 300 12.70 14.19 -0.83
N LEU A 301 12.21 15.41 -1.09
CA LEU A 301 10.95 15.64 -1.79
C LEU A 301 11.23 16.20 -3.18
N ASN A 302 10.56 15.66 -4.19
CA ASN A 302 10.63 16.17 -5.57
C ASN A 302 10.15 17.63 -5.68
N SER A 303 9.41 18.13 -4.69
CA SER A 303 8.99 19.53 -4.60
C SER A 303 10.12 20.51 -4.30
N GLY A 304 11.29 20.03 -3.82
CA GLY A 304 12.43 20.89 -3.46
C GLY A 304 12.20 21.78 -2.25
N LEU A 305 11.07 21.62 -1.56
CA LEU A 305 10.67 22.41 -0.39
C LEU A 305 11.31 21.85 0.88
N SER A 306 11.98 22.72 1.64
CA SER A 306 12.41 22.40 3.01
C SER A 306 11.23 22.49 3.98
N PHE A 307 11.34 21.93 5.18
CA PHE A 307 10.27 21.98 6.20
C PHE A 307 9.82 23.43 6.54
N THR A 308 10.67 24.45 6.35
CA THR A 308 10.33 25.87 6.59
C THR A 308 9.56 26.51 5.45
N ASP A 309 9.57 25.91 4.25
CA ASP A 309 9.02 26.51 3.03
C ASP A 309 7.63 25.97 2.68
N PHE A 310 7.04 25.12 3.54
CA PHE A 310 5.76 24.51 3.25
C PHE A 310 4.60 25.52 3.36
N PRO A 311 3.82 25.71 2.28
CA PRO A 311 2.64 26.54 2.36
C PRO A 311 1.60 25.91 3.30
N PRO A 312 0.74 26.73 3.95
CA PRO A 312 -0.34 26.20 4.76
C PRO A 312 -1.25 25.29 3.92
N ASN A 313 -1.59 24.12 4.44
CA ASN A 313 -2.41 23.09 3.78
C ASN A 313 -1.76 22.45 2.55
N TYR A 314 -0.44 22.32 2.55
CA TYR A 314 0.25 21.49 1.57
C TYR A 314 -0.30 20.05 1.58
N ILE A 315 -0.50 19.49 0.39
CA ILE A 315 -0.93 18.10 0.20
C ILE A 315 0.22 17.37 -0.49
N TYR A 316 0.76 16.36 0.19
CA TYR A 316 1.81 15.52 -0.37
C TYR A 316 1.28 14.73 -1.57
N SER A 317 2.08 14.62 -2.62
CA SER A 317 1.80 13.74 -3.75
C SER A 317 2.07 12.27 -3.39
N LEU A 318 1.49 11.33 -4.15
CA LEU A 318 1.75 9.90 -3.92
C LEU A 318 3.25 9.56 -4.01
N ASN A 319 3.98 10.14 -4.96
CA ASN A 319 5.43 9.93 -5.12
C ASN A 319 6.23 10.40 -3.90
N GLU A 320 5.83 11.52 -3.29
CA GLU A 320 6.48 12.01 -2.06
C GLU A 320 6.16 11.11 -0.87
N MET A 321 4.92 10.60 -0.81
CA MET A 321 4.51 9.67 0.24
C MET A 321 5.23 8.32 0.17
N GLU A 322 5.64 7.85 -1.02
CA GLU A 322 6.42 6.62 -1.17
C GLU A 322 7.74 6.68 -0.38
N ASN A 323 8.36 7.85 -0.28
CA ASN A 323 9.62 8.00 0.43
C ASN A 323 9.45 7.85 1.96
N PHE A 324 8.28 8.22 2.52
CA PHE A 324 7.99 8.08 3.94
C PHE A 324 7.62 6.65 4.35
N ILE A 325 7.37 5.73 3.39
CA ILE A 325 7.04 4.33 3.68
C ILE A 325 8.22 3.62 4.38
N LEU A 326 9.47 4.04 4.15
CA LEU A 326 10.62 3.49 4.86
C LEU A 326 10.53 3.66 6.38
N PHE A 327 9.85 4.72 6.85
CA PHE A 327 9.60 4.93 8.27
C PHE A 327 8.60 3.95 8.88
N HIS A 328 7.69 3.41 8.07
CA HIS A 328 6.78 2.35 8.52
C HIS A 328 7.56 1.10 8.96
N ASP A 329 8.67 0.81 8.29
CA ASP A 329 9.40 -0.46 8.44
C ASP A 329 10.48 -0.45 9.51
N SER A 330 11.06 0.72 9.80
CA SER A 330 12.03 0.86 10.87
C SER A 330 11.88 2.24 11.47
N ASN A 331 11.37 2.30 12.70
CA ASN A 331 11.24 3.53 13.45
C ASN A 331 12.40 3.66 14.44
N GLU A 332 13.42 4.43 14.06
CA GLU A 332 14.62 4.61 14.87
C GLU A 332 14.35 5.49 16.08
N ILE A 333 13.34 6.37 16.02
CA ILE A 333 12.93 7.20 17.16
C ILE A 333 12.42 6.29 18.28
N TRP A 334 11.55 5.33 17.95
CA TRP A 334 11.10 4.31 18.90
C TRP A 334 12.27 3.45 19.39
N TYR A 335 13.10 2.92 18.48
CA TYR A 335 14.24 2.08 18.87
C TYR A 335 15.19 2.80 19.83
N CYS A 336 15.49 4.07 19.55
CA CYS A 336 16.35 4.90 20.37
C CYS A 336 15.71 5.31 21.71
N SER A 337 14.38 5.46 21.76
CA SER A 337 13.64 5.72 23.00
C SER A 337 13.55 4.47 23.89
N SER A 338 13.02 3.36 23.37
CA SER A 338 12.64 2.21 24.19
C SER A 338 13.79 1.23 24.41
N GLN A 339 14.53 0.91 23.35
CA GLN A 339 15.55 -0.16 23.37
C GLN A 339 16.90 0.39 23.82
N MET A 340 17.41 1.41 23.13
CA MET A 340 18.71 2.00 23.44
C MET A 340 18.66 3.01 24.58
N LYS A 341 17.46 3.53 24.90
CA LYS A 341 17.21 4.53 25.95
C LYS A 341 18.20 5.70 25.88
N ILE A 342 18.37 6.24 24.68
CA ILE A 342 19.33 7.34 24.47
C ILE A 342 18.77 8.67 24.97
N PHE A 343 17.44 8.83 24.91
CA PHE A 343 16.75 10.05 25.31
C PHE A 343 16.63 10.13 26.83
N PRO A 344 16.70 11.33 27.41
CA PRO A 344 16.45 11.53 28.82
C PRO A 344 14.96 11.38 29.12
N GLU A 345 14.61 11.03 30.37
CA GLU A 345 13.21 10.98 30.81
C GLU A 345 12.50 12.31 30.57
N LYS A 346 13.21 13.43 30.81
CA LYS A 346 12.74 14.79 30.52
C LYS A 346 13.83 15.57 29.79
N PHE A 347 13.46 16.20 28.68
CA PHE A 347 14.37 17.08 27.95
C PHE A 347 14.52 18.42 28.66
N ILE A 348 15.73 18.97 28.65
CA ILE A 348 16.01 20.31 29.19
C ILE A 348 15.30 21.35 28.33
N SER A 349 14.61 22.30 28.97
CA SER A 349 13.93 23.39 28.26
C SER A 349 14.95 24.23 27.48
N SER A 350 14.65 24.41 26.20
CA SER A 350 15.41 25.14 25.20
C SER A 350 14.45 25.69 24.16
N HIS A 351 14.91 26.60 23.30
CA HIS A 351 14.10 27.09 22.17
C HIS A 351 13.61 25.92 21.28
N ALA A 352 14.50 24.98 20.96
CA ALA A 352 14.18 23.80 20.16
C ALA A 352 13.11 22.91 20.80
N THR A 353 13.23 22.61 22.10
CA THR A 353 12.20 21.79 22.79
C THR A 353 10.85 22.49 22.88
N ASN A 354 10.85 23.82 22.98
CA ASN A 354 9.61 24.59 23.03
C ASN A 354 8.90 24.62 21.66
N GLU A 355 9.64 24.75 20.56
CA GLU A 355 9.06 24.62 19.21
C GLU A 355 8.59 23.19 18.92
N ILE A 356 9.31 22.16 19.38
CA ILE A 356 8.84 20.77 19.32
C ILE A 356 7.50 20.60 20.04
N LEU A 357 7.38 21.10 21.28
CA LEU A 357 6.14 21.00 22.07
C LEU A 357 4.98 21.74 21.40
N LYS A 358 5.23 22.92 20.84
CA LYS A 358 4.24 23.68 20.09
C LYS A 358 3.73 22.92 18.88
N ASP A 359 4.59 22.24 18.14
CA ASP A 359 4.18 21.39 17.00
C ASP A 359 3.45 20.12 17.45
N ILE A 360 3.85 19.51 18.58
CA ILE A 360 3.10 18.40 19.20
C ILE A 360 1.68 18.86 19.57
N ASN A 361 1.54 20.02 20.21
CA ASN A 361 0.24 20.57 20.61
C ASN A 361 -0.62 20.99 19.41
N ARG A 362 -0.02 21.29 18.25
CA ARG A 362 -0.75 21.46 16.98
C ARG A 362 -1.26 20.15 16.39
N ILE A 363 -0.52 19.05 16.57
CA ILE A 363 -0.92 17.71 16.14
C ILE A 363 -2.05 17.17 17.03
N TYR A 364 -1.95 17.39 18.35
CA TYR A 364 -2.90 16.91 19.36
C TYR A 364 -3.46 18.07 20.21
N PRO A 365 -4.36 18.90 19.67
CA PRO A 365 -4.90 20.06 20.40
C PRO A 365 -5.66 19.67 21.68
N ASP A 366 -6.21 18.46 21.75
CA ASP A 366 -6.98 17.97 22.90
C ASP A 366 -6.09 17.44 24.05
N ARG A 367 -4.77 17.38 23.86
CA ARG A 367 -3.80 16.85 24.82
C ARG A 367 -2.61 17.79 24.91
N GLU A 368 -2.83 18.96 25.51
CA GLU A 368 -1.78 19.96 25.65
C GLU A 368 -0.67 19.45 26.58
N GLU A 369 0.52 19.27 26.01
CA GLU A 369 1.71 18.81 26.72
C GLU A 369 2.61 20.00 27.06
N ASN A 370 3.02 20.10 28.33
CA ASN A 370 3.87 21.19 28.83
C ASN A 370 5.35 20.80 28.91
N THR A 371 5.68 19.53 28.70
CA THR A 371 7.05 19.04 28.88
C THR A 371 7.34 17.92 27.88
N LEU A 372 8.49 18.01 27.21
CA LEU A 372 8.94 16.97 26.29
C LEU A 372 9.59 15.85 27.09
N THR A 373 9.02 14.65 27.01
CA THR A 373 9.52 13.42 27.63
C THR A 373 9.90 12.40 26.56
N SER A 374 10.76 11.43 26.90
CA SER A 374 11.07 10.32 26.00
C SER A 374 9.81 9.55 25.59
N GLU A 375 8.91 9.30 26.54
CA GLU A 375 7.65 8.59 26.29
C GLU A 375 6.73 9.34 25.32
N LEU A 376 6.64 10.67 25.45
CA LEU A 376 5.86 11.49 24.53
C LEU A 376 6.44 11.43 23.11
N PHE A 377 7.76 11.51 22.99
CA PHE A 377 8.45 11.46 21.70
C PHE A 377 8.32 10.09 21.03
N GLU A 378 8.39 9.02 21.82
CA GLU A 378 8.13 7.65 21.38
C GLU A 378 6.70 7.48 20.87
N ARG A 379 5.71 7.86 21.68
CA ARG A 379 4.29 7.74 21.34
C ARG A 379 3.96 8.51 20.07
N LEU A 380 4.51 9.72 19.91
CA LEU A 380 4.42 10.50 18.69
C LEU A 380 4.95 9.69 17.50
N SER A 381 6.18 9.15 17.59
CA SER A 381 6.78 8.40 16.49
C SER A 381 5.94 7.18 16.07
N LEU A 382 5.39 6.43 17.04
CA LEU A 382 4.55 5.27 16.80
C LEU A 382 3.23 5.65 16.12
N ASP A 383 2.63 6.77 16.52
CA ASP A 383 1.40 7.26 15.89
C ASP A 383 1.63 7.64 14.42
N PHE A 384 2.77 8.25 14.11
CA PHE A 384 3.15 8.54 12.72
C PHE A 384 3.40 7.28 11.91
N GLN A 385 4.09 6.30 12.50
CA GLN A 385 4.40 5.01 11.86
C GLN A 385 3.13 4.21 11.53
N TYR A 386 2.19 4.09 12.46
CA TYR A 386 1.06 3.16 12.33
C TYR A 386 -0.26 3.81 11.91
N ARG A 387 -0.43 5.12 12.12
CA ARG A 387 -1.69 5.81 11.81
C ARG A 387 -1.51 6.87 10.73
N VAL A 388 -0.71 7.90 11.00
CA VAL A 388 -0.71 9.12 10.16
C VAL A 388 -0.19 8.84 8.76
N ILE A 389 1.02 8.26 8.62
CA ILE A 389 1.64 8.01 7.30
C ILE A 389 0.83 6.98 6.50
N PRO A 390 0.44 5.80 7.06
CA PRO A 390 -0.34 4.81 6.30
C PRO A 390 -1.73 5.32 5.88
N GLU A 391 -2.42 6.05 6.75
CA GLU A 391 -3.74 6.59 6.43
C GLU A 391 -3.65 7.68 5.36
N LEU A 392 -2.65 8.56 5.47
CA LEU A 392 -2.39 9.62 4.48
C LEU A 392 -2.06 9.02 3.11
N PHE A 393 -1.14 8.05 3.05
CA PHE A 393 -0.78 7.33 1.81
C PHE A 393 -2.02 6.68 1.17
N ARG A 394 -2.83 5.98 1.97
CA ARG A 394 -4.07 5.36 1.51
C ARG A 394 -5.04 6.38 0.93
N LEU A 395 -5.27 7.50 1.62
CA LEU A 395 -6.23 8.51 1.18
C LEU A 395 -5.77 9.26 -0.07
N ILE A 396 -4.48 9.63 -0.17
CA ILE A 396 -3.90 10.25 -1.38
C ILE A 396 -4.06 9.31 -2.57
N ARG A 397 -3.72 8.04 -2.41
CA ARG A 397 -3.86 7.03 -3.46
C ARG A 397 -5.31 6.89 -3.96
N LEU A 398 -6.28 6.91 -3.05
CA LEU A 398 -7.70 6.91 -3.41
C LEU A 398 -8.08 8.18 -4.19
N ASN A 399 -7.48 9.31 -3.87
CA ASN A 399 -7.80 10.60 -4.48
C ASN A 399 -7.15 10.79 -5.87
N GLU A 400 -5.93 10.30 -6.04
CA GLU A 400 -5.16 10.34 -7.30
C GLU A 400 -5.52 9.22 -8.28
N SER A 401 -6.31 8.26 -7.84
CA SER A 401 -6.76 7.18 -8.70
C SER A 401 -7.47 7.65 -9.98
N LYS A 402 -7.22 6.88 -11.05
CA LYS A 402 -7.83 7.08 -12.37
C LYS A 402 -9.34 6.86 -12.29
N LEU A 403 -10.03 7.34 -13.32
CA LEU A 403 -11.47 7.10 -13.45
C LEU A 403 -11.75 5.59 -13.46
N PRO A 404 -12.83 5.15 -12.80
CA PRO A 404 -13.25 3.76 -12.87
C PRO A 404 -13.37 3.29 -14.32
N LEU A 405 -12.95 2.04 -14.60
CA LEU A 405 -13.03 1.46 -15.94
C LEU A 405 -14.45 1.53 -16.53
N THR A 406 -15.47 1.45 -15.68
CA THR A 406 -16.88 1.58 -16.07
C THR A 406 -17.19 2.95 -16.66
N MET A 407 -16.63 4.02 -16.10
CA MET A 407 -16.76 5.37 -16.64
C MET A 407 -16.08 5.50 -18.01
N ASN A 408 -14.87 4.95 -18.18
CA ASN A 408 -14.18 4.96 -19.48
C ASN A 408 -14.98 4.19 -20.56
N TYR A 409 -15.59 3.07 -20.17
CA TYR A 409 -16.49 2.30 -21.05
C TYR A 409 -17.71 3.13 -21.46
N PHE A 410 -18.46 3.71 -20.51
CA PHE A 410 -19.64 4.50 -20.83
C PHE A 410 -19.32 5.74 -21.66
N VAL A 411 -18.19 6.41 -21.41
CA VAL A 411 -17.72 7.53 -22.24
C VAL A 411 -17.45 7.07 -23.67
N SER A 412 -16.78 5.94 -23.86
CA SER A 412 -16.49 5.39 -25.19
C SER A 412 -17.77 5.01 -25.94
N MET A 413 -18.70 4.33 -25.26
CA MET A 413 -20.00 3.96 -25.83
C MET A 413 -20.85 5.19 -26.17
N PHE A 414 -20.82 6.23 -25.33
CA PHE A 414 -21.50 7.49 -25.59
C PHE A 414 -20.92 8.21 -26.82
N ILE A 415 -19.59 8.27 -26.95
CA ILE A 415 -18.93 8.85 -28.13
C ILE A 415 -19.31 8.06 -29.40
N LEU A 416 -19.32 6.73 -29.34
CA LEU A 416 -19.74 5.89 -30.46
C LEU A 416 -21.21 6.08 -30.82
N LEU A 417 -22.12 6.19 -29.83
CA LEU A 417 -23.53 6.50 -30.07
C LEU A 417 -23.71 7.88 -30.72
N LEU A 418 -22.97 8.90 -30.31
CA LEU A 418 -23.01 10.22 -30.96
C LEU A 418 -22.47 10.16 -32.38
N ALA A 419 -21.33 9.50 -32.58
CA ALA A 419 -20.70 9.37 -33.89
C ALA A 419 -21.61 8.66 -34.88
N PHE A 420 -22.12 7.47 -34.54
CA PHE A 420 -22.91 6.65 -35.46
C PHE A 420 -24.42 6.90 -35.40
N GLY A 421 -24.94 7.45 -34.32
CA GLY A 421 -26.36 7.79 -34.19
C GLY A 421 -26.71 9.19 -34.68
N ILE A 422 -25.75 10.11 -34.75
CA ILE A 422 -26.02 11.50 -35.15
C ILE A 422 -25.04 11.93 -36.26
N ILE A 423 -23.75 11.99 -35.98
CA ILE A 423 -22.77 12.67 -36.85
C ILE A 423 -22.68 11.99 -38.23
N VAL A 424 -22.40 10.69 -38.25
CA VAL A 424 -22.28 9.88 -39.48
C VAL A 424 -23.59 9.93 -40.29
N PRO A 425 -24.78 9.61 -39.72
CA PRO A 425 -26.02 9.67 -40.48
C PRO A 425 -26.30 11.07 -41.04
N THR A 426 -26.08 12.14 -40.28
CA THR A 426 -26.26 13.52 -40.77
C THR A 426 -25.31 13.84 -41.92
N ILE A 427 -24.02 13.51 -41.82
CA ILE A 427 -23.05 13.72 -42.90
C ILE A 427 -23.45 12.90 -44.14
N THR A 428 -23.81 11.63 -43.96
CA THR A 428 -24.22 10.78 -45.09
C THR A 428 -25.50 11.28 -45.75
N TYR A 429 -26.46 11.83 -45.01
CA TYR A 429 -27.69 12.38 -45.57
C TYR A 429 -27.45 13.67 -46.37
N ILE A 430 -26.46 14.48 -45.96
CA ILE A 430 -26.12 15.73 -46.65
C ILE A 430 -25.27 15.47 -47.91
N PHE A 431 -24.33 14.54 -47.85
CA PHE A 431 -23.27 14.40 -48.88
C PHE A 431 -23.32 13.10 -49.70
N LEU A 432 -24.07 12.08 -49.28
CA LEU A 432 -24.11 10.75 -49.91
C LEU A 432 -25.55 10.31 -50.20
N GLN A 433 -25.72 9.23 -50.97
CA GLN A 433 -27.02 8.59 -51.14
C GLN A 433 -27.54 8.05 -49.79
N GLY A 434 -28.85 8.15 -49.56
CA GLY A 434 -29.52 7.73 -48.32
C GLY A 434 -29.23 6.28 -47.91
N ILE A 435 -28.87 5.42 -48.87
CA ILE A 435 -28.44 4.03 -48.61
C ILE A 435 -27.29 3.92 -47.58
N TYR A 436 -26.36 4.88 -47.56
CA TYR A 436 -25.20 4.82 -46.65
C TYR A 436 -25.52 5.27 -45.23
N SER A 437 -26.58 6.07 -45.02
CA SER A 437 -27.01 6.45 -43.67
C SER A 437 -27.59 5.24 -42.91
N PHE A 438 -28.10 4.23 -43.61
CA PHE A 438 -28.63 3.02 -42.98
C PHE A 438 -27.55 2.10 -42.39
N LEU A 439 -26.29 2.20 -42.83
CA LEU A 439 -25.18 1.46 -42.19
C LEU A 439 -25.02 1.87 -40.73
N SER A 440 -25.29 3.13 -40.42
CA SER A 440 -25.15 3.67 -39.06
C SER A 440 -26.21 3.10 -38.12
N VAL A 441 -27.42 2.80 -38.62
CA VAL A 441 -28.52 2.16 -37.86
C VAL A 441 -28.10 0.80 -37.29
N PHE A 442 -27.50 -0.06 -38.12
CA PHE A 442 -27.08 -1.39 -37.68
C PHE A 442 -25.91 -1.35 -36.70
N ILE A 443 -25.05 -0.33 -36.82
CA ILE A 443 -23.99 -0.06 -35.86
C ILE A 443 -24.59 0.41 -34.52
N VAL A 444 -25.55 1.33 -34.54
CA VAL A 444 -26.24 1.83 -33.34
C VAL A 444 -27.00 0.73 -32.62
N ILE A 445 -27.77 -0.09 -33.35
CA ILE A 445 -28.43 -1.28 -32.78
C ILE A 445 -27.39 -2.19 -32.12
N GLY A 446 -26.27 -2.43 -32.80
CA GLY A 446 -25.18 -3.23 -32.26
C GLY A 446 -24.62 -2.65 -30.96
N ILE A 447 -24.32 -1.35 -30.93
CA ILE A 447 -23.84 -0.65 -29.73
C ILE A 447 -24.85 -0.79 -28.59
N ILE A 448 -26.15 -0.59 -28.85
CA ILE A 448 -27.22 -0.73 -27.86
C ILE A 448 -27.28 -2.17 -27.31
N THR A 449 -27.28 -3.17 -28.19
CA THR A 449 -27.26 -4.59 -27.79
C THR A 449 -26.00 -4.91 -26.98
N HIS A 450 -24.85 -4.36 -27.35
CA HIS A 450 -23.61 -4.52 -26.61
C HIS A 450 -23.70 -3.93 -25.20
N ILE A 451 -24.27 -2.72 -25.04
CA ILE A 451 -24.50 -2.12 -23.73
C ILE A 451 -25.37 -3.05 -22.88
N LEU A 452 -26.51 -3.53 -23.40
CA LEU A 452 -27.44 -4.38 -22.65
C LEU A 452 -26.80 -5.70 -22.20
N LEU A 453 -26.02 -6.35 -23.07
CA LEU A 453 -25.36 -7.62 -22.75
C LEU A 453 -24.18 -7.44 -21.78
N SER A 454 -23.48 -6.31 -21.86
CA SER A 454 -22.30 -6.03 -21.04
C SER A 454 -22.64 -5.34 -19.71
N LEU A 455 -23.85 -4.76 -19.55
CA LEU A 455 -24.22 -3.98 -18.36
C LEU A 455 -24.20 -4.80 -17.07
N LYS A 456 -24.83 -5.98 -17.06
CA LYS A 456 -24.89 -6.85 -15.87
C LYS A 456 -23.49 -7.28 -15.38
N PRO A 457 -22.59 -7.82 -16.22
CA PRO A 457 -21.25 -8.18 -15.77
C PRO A 457 -20.44 -6.95 -15.32
N ILE A 458 -20.63 -5.79 -15.96
CA ILE A 458 -19.99 -4.53 -15.54
C ILE A 458 -20.45 -4.14 -14.12
N LEU A 459 -21.76 -4.10 -13.87
CA LEU A 459 -22.33 -3.74 -12.56
C LEU A 459 -21.91 -4.73 -11.47
N ASN A 460 -21.91 -6.02 -11.74
CA ASN A 460 -21.47 -7.03 -10.77
C ASN A 460 -19.99 -6.87 -10.39
N THR A 461 -19.15 -6.46 -11.35
CA THR A 461 -17.72 -6.24 -11.09
C THR A 461 -17.50 -4.97 -10.27
N GLU A 462 -18.21 -3.88 -10.57
CA GLU A 462 -18.11 -2.63 -9.82
C GLU A 462 -18.67 -2.76 -8.39
N ASN A 463 -19.68 -3.63 -8.20
CA ASN A 463 -20.24 -3.91 -6.88
C ASN A 463 -19.37 -4.88 -6.05
N SER A 464 -18.52 -5.67 -6.71
CA SER A 464 -17.49 -6.45 -6.02
C SER A 464 -16.34 -5.54 -5.63
N LEU A 465 -16.36 -5.08 -4.38
CA LEU A 465 -15.38 -4.20 -3.73
C LEU A 465 -14.00 -4.87 -3.60
N ASN A 466 -13.36 -5.21 -4.72
CA ASN A 466 -11.98 -5.65 -4.71
C ASN A 466 -11.08 -4.41 -4.77
N ARG A 467 -10.92 -3.76 -3.60
CA ARG A 467 -10.21 -2.48 -3.38
C ARG A 467 -8.81 -2.39 -4.00
N SER A 468 -8.21 -3.53 -4.35
CA SER A 468 -6.92 -3.61 -5.03
C SER A 468 -6.98 -3.35 -6.54
N VAL A 469 -8.15 -3.29 -7.17
CA VAL A 469 -8.30 -3.14 -8.64
C VAL A 469 -8.78 -1.74 -9.04
N ASP A 470 -9.60 -1.09 -8.22
CA ASP A 470 -10.25 0.18 -8.58
C ASP A 470 -9.31 1.40 -8.60
N TYR A 471 -8.06 1.23 -8.13
CA TYR A 471 -7.13 2.32 -7.85
C TYR A 471 -5.70 2.07 -8.37
N TYR A 472 -5.54 1.36 -9.50
CA TYR A 472 -4.28 1.24 -10.26
C TYR A 472 -4.37 1.89 -11.64
#